data_AF-A0A5C5VBN8-F1
#
_entry.id   AF-A0A5C5VBN8-F1
#
_cell.length_a   1.000
_cell.length_b   1.000
_cell.length_c   1.000
_cell.angle_alpha   90.00
_cell.angle_beta   90.00
_cell.angle_gamma   90.00
#
_symmetry.space_group_name_H-M   'P 1'
#
loop_
_entity.id
_entity.type
_entity.pdbx_description
1 polymer ?
#
loop_
_entity_poly.entity_id
_entity_poly.type
_entity_poly.pdbx_seq_one_letter_code
_entity_poly.pdbx_strand_id
1 'polypeptide(L)'
;MTALPRLAALTAVVCVATIGVDAARAQTAYDVQRQVEIAELRLHLYQNVEHPAEVRRLRTELTMADAEAESLKRLLREYEPFNRFSTGNPLTLTVESTRLALLRAELRRDNTKADLQAMQRHHAQRLRLLQLELQQAQAGL
;
A
#
# COMPACT_ATOMS: atom_id res chain seq x y z
N MET A 1 62.42 21.88 47.33
CA MET A 1 62.48 21.75 45.85
C MET A 1 61.47 20.67 45.47
N THR A 2 60.18 21.02 45.52
CA THR A 2 59.30 21.45 44.41
C THR A 2 58.68 20.25 43.67
N ALA A 3 57.42 20.02 44.05
CA ALA A 3 56.47 19.05 43.51
C ALA A 3 56.15 19.28 42.03
N LEU A 4 55.92 18.20 41.26
CA LEU A 4 55.05 18.15 40.06
C LEU A 4 55.09 16.75 39.41
N PRO A 5 54.12 15.85 39.71
CA PRO A 5 53.77 14.79 38.74
C PRO A 5 52.26 14.73 38.39
N ARG A 6 51.43 15.63 38.95
CA ARG A 6 49.96 15.54 38.82
C ARG A 6 49.36 16.14 37.53
N LEU A 7 50.15 16.86 36.71
CA LEU A 7 49.63 17.50 35.48
C LEU A 7 49.65 16.58 34.24
N ALA A 8 50.51 15.56 34.19
CA ALA A 8 50.64 14.69 33.02
C ALA A 8 49.50 13.66 32.89
N ALA A 9 48.90 13.23 34.00
CA ALA A 9 47.80 12.28 33.98
C ALA A 9 46.46 12.91 33.53
N LEU A 10 46.32 14.24 33.65
CA LEU A 10 45.07 14.95 33.36
C LEU A 10 44.89 15.24 31.86
N THR A 11 45.97 15.37 31.09
CA THR A 11 45.92 15.59 29.63
C THR A 11 45.62 14.31 28.85
N ALA A 12 46.08 13.14 29.30
CA ALA A 12 45.80 11.87 28.64
C ALA A 12 44.31 11.47 28.69
N VAL A 13 43.61 11.81 29.79
CA VAL A 13 42.18 11.51 29.97
C VAL A 13 41.29 12.39 29.07
N VAL A 14 41.71 13.63 28.79
CA VAL A 14 40.96 14.54 27.91
C VAL A 14 41.04 14.09 26.44
N CYS A 15 42.17 13.58 25.98
CA CYS A 15 42.32 13.10 24.59
C CYS A 15 41.53 11.81 24.30
N VAL A 16 41.31 10.94 25.28
CA VAL A 16 40.48 9.74 25.09
C VAL A 16 38.98 10.10 25.05
N ALA A 17 38.58 11.15 25.78
CA ALA A 17 37.20 11.62 25.76
C ALA A 17 36.80 12.26 24.42
N THR A 18 37.71 12.95 23.71
CA THR A 18 37.40 13.55 22.40
C THR A 18 37.24 12.52 21.29
N ILE A 19 38.02 11.43 21.30
CA ILE A 19 37.95 10.37 20.28
C ILE A 19 36.61 9.61 20.35
N GLY A 20 36.09 9.37 21.57
CA GLY A 20 34.79 8.71 21.75
C GLY A 20 33.60 9.59 21.33
N VAL A 21 33.70 10.91 21.51
CA VAL A 21 32.64 11.85 21.11
C VAL A 21 32.57 12.00 19.58
N ASP A 22 33.70 11.99 18.88
CA ASP A 22 33.71 12.07 17.42
C ASP A 22 33.25 10.77 16.76
N ALA A 23 33.58 9.61 17.33
CA ALA A 23 33.06 8.33 16.88
C ALA A 23 31.53 8.21 17.11
N ALA A 24 31.03 8.67 18.26
CA ALA A 24 29.59 8.69 18.54
C ALA A 24 28.83 9.64 17.59
N ARG A 25 29.39 10.81 17.29
CA ARG A 25 28.83 11.77 16.32
C ARG A 25 28.81 11.22 14.90
N ALA A 26 29.87 10.53 14.47
CA ALA A 26 29.94 9.89 13.16
C ALA A 26 28.91 8.76 13.03
N GLN A 27 28.72 7.96 14.08
CA GLN A 27 27.70 6.91 14.12
C GLN A 27 26.28 7.50 14.02
N THR A 28 25.99 8.58 14.75
CA THR A 28 24.68 9.25 14.66
C THR A 28 24.42 9.84 13.28
N ALA A 29 25.43 10.42 12.63
CA ALA A 29 25.27 10.97 11.28
C ALA A 29 24.98 9.87 10.24
N TYR A 30 25.67 8.73 10.35
CA TYR A 30 25.43 7.57 9.48
C TYR A 30 24.02 6.97 9.69
N ASP A 31 23.58 6.85 10.94
CA ASP A 31 22.26 6.31 11.27
C ASP A 31 21.13 7.20 10.75
N VAL A 32 21.28 8.53 10.83
CA VAL A 32 20.31 9.48 10.28
C VAL A 32 20.30 9.42 8.75
N GLN A 33 21.47 9.40 8.09
CA GLN A 33 21.54 9.29 6.63
C GLN A 33 20.86 8.01 6.12
N ARG A 34 21.07 6.89 6.83
CA ARG A 34 20.37 5.63 6.54
C ARG A 34 18.85 5.77 6.70
N GLN A 35 18.36 6.47 7.73
CA GLN A 35 16.92 6.68 7.92
C GLN A 35 16.29 7.49 6.78
N VAL A 36 17.00 8.51 6.28
CA VAL A 36 16.57 9.28 5.10
C VAL A 36 16.47 8.37 3.88
N GLU A 37 17.51 7.58 3.59
CA GLU A 37 17.51 6.65 2.46
C GLU A 37 16.35 5.65 2.54
N ILE A 38 16.08 5.09 3.73
CA ILE A 38 14.95 4.19 3.94
C ILE A 38 13.61 4.90 3.66
N ALA A 39 13.43 6.14 4.12
CA ALA A 39 12.21 6.89 3.89
C ALA A 39 12.00 7.24 2.41
N GLU A 40 13.07 7.60 1.69
CA GLU A 40 13.03 7.85 0.24
C GLU A 40 12.65 6.58 -0.52
N LEU A 41 13.26 5.45 -0.19
CA LEU A 41 12.96 4.17 -0.81
C LEU A 41 11.50 3.76 -0.58
N ARG A 42 10.95 3.98 0.63
CA ARG A 42 9.53 3.72 0.92
C ARG A 42 8.60 4.58 0.09
N LEU A 43 8.88 5.87 -0.03
CA LEU A 43 8.09 6.78 -0.85
C LEU A 43 8.11 6.34 -2.33
N HIS A 44 9.29 6.03 -2.85
CA HIS A 44 9.48 5.57 -4.22
C HIS A 44 8.78 4.24 -4.49
N LEU A 45 8.91 3.27 -3.56
CA LEU A 45 8.25 1.97 -3.66
C LEU A 45 6.73 2.13 -3.73
N TYR A 46 6.16 2.95 -2.84
CA TYR A 46 4.72 3.19 -2.82
C TYR A 46 4.22 3.82 -4.13
N GLN A 47 4.89 4.88 -4.60
CA GLN A 47 4.49 5.63 -5.80
C GLN A 47 4.58 4.80 -7.08
N ASN A 48 5.67 4.05 -7.24
CA ASN A 48 6.00 3.43 -8.52
C ASN A 48 5.61 1.96 -8.61
N VAL A 49 5.47 1.28 -7.46
CA VAL A 49 5.20 -0.16 -7.42
C VAL A 49 3.85 -0.44 -6.77
N GLU A 50 3.69 -0.14 -5.48
CA GLU A 50 2.53 -0.60 -4.70
C GLU A 50 1.22 0.02 -5.19
N HIS A 51 1.16 1.36 -5.27
CA HIS A 51 -0.07 2.04 -5.66
C HIS A 51 -0.49 1.69 -7.11
N PRO A 52 0.38 1.76 -8.12
CA PRO A 52 0.00 1.37 -9.49
C PRO A 52 -0.38 -0.11 -9.61
N ALA A 53 0.28 -1.01 -8.88
CA ALA A 53 -0.08 -2.43 -8.89
C ALA A 53 -1.48 -2.67 -8.35
N GLU A 54 -1.83 -2.02 -7.24
CA GLU A 54 -3.15 -2.14 -6.63
C GLU A 54 -4.25 -1.52 -7.51
N VAL A 55 -3.98 -0.38 -8.16
CA VAL A 55 -4.91 0.18 -9.14
C VAL A 55 -5.14 -0.79 -10.29
N ARG A 56 -4.08 -1.40 -10.83
CA ARG A 56 -4.19 -2.38 -11.91
C ARG A 56 -4.99 -3.61 -11.46
N ARG A 57 -4.74 -4.13 -10.26
CA ARG A 57 -5.48 -5.26 -9.69
C ARG A 57 -6.97 -4.98 -9.65
N LEU A 58 -7.37 -3.88 -9.01
CA LEU A 58 -8.79 -3.50 -8.86
C LEU A 58 -9.45 -3.21 -10.21
N ARG A 59 -8.75 -2.58 -11.17
CA ARG A 59 -9.30 -2.37 -12.51
C ARG A 59 -9.54 -3.67 -13.27
N THR A 60 -8.60 -4.61 -13.18
CA THR A 60 -8.76 -5.94 -13.79
C THR A 60 -9.93 -6.69 -13.16
N GLU A 61 -10.05 -6.69 -11.83
CA GLU A 61 -11.18 -7.31 -11.12
C GLU A 61 -12.52 -6.69 -11.54
N LEU A 62 -12.57 -5.36 -11.65
CA LEU A 62 -13.76 -4.64 -12.12
C LEU A 62 -14.14 -5.07 -13.55
N THR A 63 -13.16 -5.15 -14.44
CA THR A 63 -13.36 -5.54 -15.85
C THR A 63 -13.88 -6.98 -15.95
N MET A 64 -13.35 -7.88 -15.12
CA MET A 64 -13.80 -9.27 -15.06
C MET A 64 -15.23 -9.36 -14.53
N ALA A 65 -15.57 -8.62 -13.47
CA ALA A 65 -16.92 -8.59 -12.91
C ALA A 65 -17.94 -7.99 -13.90
N ASP A 66 -17.56 -6.95 -14.64
CA ASP A 66 -18.38 -6.38 -15.72
C ASP A 66 -18.64 -7.40 -16.83
N ALA A 67 -17.59 -8.07 -17.31
CA ALA A 67 -17.72 -9.09 -18.34
C ALA A 67 -18.58 -10.28 -17.90
N GLU A 68 -18.43 -10.71 -16.64
CA GLU A 68 -19.25 -11.76 -16.01
C GLU A 68 -20.73 -11.36 -15.98
N ALA A 69 -21.04 -10.15 -15.49
CA ALA A 69 -22.39 -9.64 -15.43
C ALA A 69 -23.03 -9.52 -16.83
N GLU A 70 -22.30 -8.98 -17.82
CA GLU A 70 -22.81 -8.88 -19.20
C GLU A 70 -23.01 -10.24 -19.86
N SER A 71 -22.16 -11.23 -19.57
CA SER A 71 -22.36 -12.62 -20.00
C SER A 71 -23.65 -13.21 -19.42
N LEU A 72 -23.87 -13.06 -18.11
CA LEU A 72 -25.06 -13.57 -17.42
C LEU A 72 -26.34 -12.88 -17.88
N LYS A 73 -26.29 -11.57 -18.15
CA LYS A 73 -27.42 -10.83 -18.75
C LYS A 73 -27.78 -11.37 -20.13
N ARG A 74 -26.79 -11.66 -20.98
CA ARG A 74 -27.04 -12.27 -22.29
C ARG A 74 -27.69 -13.65 -22.14
N LEU A 75 -27.17 -14.48 -21.24
CA LEU A 75 -27.72 -15.80 -20.97
C LEU A 75 -29.19 -15.74 -20.48
N LEU A 76 -29.53 -14.78 -19.62
CA LEU A 76 -30.92 -14.57 -19.21
C LEU A 76 -31.85 -14.17 -20.35
N ARG A 77 -31.39 -13.35 -21.31
CA ARG A 77 -32.17 -13.00 -22.51
C ARG A 77 -32.37 -14.22 -23.41
N GLU A 78 -31.38 -15.10 -23.51
CA GLU A 78 -31.51 -16.36 -24.26
C GLU A 78 -32.54 -17.31 -23.62
N TYR A 79 -32.69 -17.28 -22.29
CA TYR A 79 -33.70 -18.08 -21.59
C TYR A 79 -35.11 -17.50 -21.61
N GLU A 80 -35.29 -16.21 -21.93
CA GLU A 80 -36.58 -15.52 -21.92
C GLU A 80 -37.68 -16.21 -22.77
N PRO A 81 -37.40 -16.66 -24.02
CA PRO A 81 -38.41 -17.34 -24.85
C PRO A 81 -38.88 -18.66 -24.22
N PHE A 82 -38.01 -19.39 -23.54
CA PHE A 82 -38.31 -20.70 -22.96
C PHE A 82 -39.12 -20.58 -21.67
N ASN A 83 -38.98 -19.48 -20.93
CA ASN A 83 -39.76 -19.22 -19.72
C ASN A 83 -41.24 -18.92 -20.03
N ARG A 84 -41.55 -18.41 -21.23
CA ARG A 84 -42.92 -18.01 -21.61
C ARG A 84 -43.83 -19.17 -22.03
N PHE A 85 -43.26 -20.29 -22.48
CA PHE A 85 -44.00 -21.41 -23.08
C PHE A 85 -43.75 -22.77 -22.41
N SER A 86 -42.81 -22.87 -21.46
CA SER A 86 -42.44 -24.15 -20.84
C SER A 86 -43.21 -24.44 -19.55
N THR A 87 -44.14 -25.40 -19.61
CA THR A 87 -44.62 -26.15 -18.44
C THR A 87 -43.58 -27.20 -18.06
N GLY A 88 -42.52 -26.79 -17.36
CA GLY A 88 -41.47 -27.69 -16.91
C GLY A 88 -40.45 -27.01 -15.99
N ASN A 89 -40.40 -27.47 -14.74
CA ASN A 89 -39.53 -26.99 -13.64
C ASN A 89 -38.00 -26.93 -13.89
N PRO A 90 -37.34 -27.73 -14.77
CA PRO A 90 -35.88 -27.74 -14.80
C PRO A 90 -35.25 -26.46 -15.38
N LEU A 91 -35.94 -25.72 -16.25
CA LEU A 91 -35.45 -24.43 -16.76
C LEU A 91 -35.61 -23.30 -15.74
N THR A 92 -36.61 -23.36 -14.87
CA THR A 92 -36.83 -22.36 -13.82
C THR A 92 -35.66 -22.35 -12.82
N LEU A 93 -35.18 -23.52 -12.39
CA LEU A 93 -34.02 -23.60 -11.50
C LEU A 93 -32.75 -22.99 -12.12
N THR A 94 -32.54 -23.19 -13.42
CA THR A 94 -31.40 -22.60 -14.16
C THR A 94 -31.53 -21.09 -14.33
N VAL A 95 -32.73 -20.58 -14.58
CA VAL A 95 -32.99 -19.14 -14.67
C VAL A 95 -32.75 -18.47 -13.32
N GLU A 96 -33.28 -19.03 -12.24
CA GLU A 96 -33.07 -18.49 -10.88
C GLU A 96 -31.61 -18.57 -10.44
N SER A 97 -30.91 -19.66 -10.73
CA SER A 97 -29.48 -19.76 -10.43
C SER A 97 -28.66 -18.73 -11.22
N THR A 98 -29.02 -18.48 -12.48
CA THR A 98 -28.39 -17.45 -13.31
C THR A 98 -28.68 -16.04 -12.80
N ARG A 99 -29.91 -15.76 -12.34
CA ARG A 99 -30.28 -14.48 -11.70
C ARG A 99 -29.47 -14.24 -10.42
N LEU A 100 -29.35 -15.26 -9.58
CA LEU A 100 -28.52 -15.19 -8.37
C LEU A 100 -27.03 -14.97 -8.70
N ALA A 101 -26.52 -15.64 -9.73
CA ALA A 101 -25.16 -15.43 -10.21
C ALA A 101 -24.97 -13.99 -10.72
N LEU A 102 -25.93 -13.46 -11.48
CA LEU A 102 -25.89 -12.08 -11.97
C LEU A 102 -25.84 -11.09 -10.81
N LEU A 103 -26.72 -11.26 -9.82
CA LEU A 103 -26.74 -10.42 -8.63
C LEU A 103 -25.39 -10.45 -7.89
N ARG A 104 -24.76 -11.62 -7.76
CA ARG A 104 -23.43 -11.76 -7.15
C ARG A 104 -22.35 -11.04 -7.95
N ALA A 105 -22.38 -11.14 -9.28
CA ALA A 105 -21.44 -10.46 -10.15
C ALA A 105 -21.59 -8.93 -10.07
N GLU A 106 -22.84 -8.43 -10.05
CA GLU A 106 -23.13 -7.00 -9.90
C GLU A 106 -22.71 -6.45 -8.54
N LEU A 107 -22.96 -7.19 -7.45
CA LEU A 107 -22.48 -6.82 -6.11
C LEU A 107 -20.95 -6.78 -6.05
N ARG A 108 -20.28 -7.78 -6.66
CA ARG A 108 -18.81 -7.79 -6.75
C ARG A 108 -18.30 -6.57 -7.50
N ARG A 109 -18.87 -6.26 -8.67
CA ARG A 109 -18.54 -5.07 -9.46
C ARG A 109 -18.66 -3.80 -8.62
N ASP A 110 -19.80 -3.62 -7.95
CA ASP A 110 -20.09 -2.40 -7.19
C ASP A 110 -19.15 -2.24 -5.99
N ASN A 111 -18.84 -3.34 -5.29
CA ASN A 111 -17.84 -3.36 -4.23
C ASN A 111 -16.44 -3.01 -4.74
N THR A 112 -15.96 -3.66 -5.82
CA THR A 112 -14.64 -3.37 -6.40
C THR A 112 -14.55 -1.92 -6.89
N LYS A 113 -15.65 -1.37 -7.42
CA LYS A 113 -15.73 0.04 -7.81
C LYS A 113 -15.62 0.96 -6.59
N ALA A 114 -16.31 0.64 -5.50
CA ALA A 114 -16.22 1.39 -4.24
C ALA A 114 -14.80 1.34 -3.65
N ASP A 115 -14.15 0.18 -3.70
CA ASP A 115 -12.76 -0.01 -3.24
C ASP A 115 -11.78 0.83 -4.07
N LEU A 116 -11.92 0.83 -5.40
CA LEU A 116 -11.10 1.66 -6.28
C LEU A 116 -11.24 3.16 -5.94
N GLN A 117 -12.47 3.62 -5.69
CA GLN A 117 -12.73 5.00 -5.28
C GLN A 117 -12.16 5.30 -3.90
N ALA A 118 -12.30 4.39 -2.93
CA ALA A 118 -11.73 4.54 -1.60
C ALA A 118 -10.20 4.65 -1.67
N MET A 119 -9.56 3.77 -2.43
CA MET A 119 -8.12 3.79 -2.66
C MET A 119 -7.66 5.11 -3.28
N GLN A 120 -8.37 5.64 -4.27
CA GLN A 120 -8.06 6.94 -4.88
C GLN A 120 -8.15 8.09 -3.87
N ARG A 121 -9.16 8.08 -2.99
CA ARG A 121 -9.31 9.09 -1.92
C ARG A 121 -8.17 9.01 -0.91
N HIS A 122 -7.77 7.81 -0.50
CA HIS A 122 -6.74 7.61 0.52
C HIS A 122 -5.31 7.76 -0.03
N HIS A 123 -5.12 7.71 -1.35
CA HIS A 123 -3.81 7.87 -1.99
C HIS A 123 -3.11 9.18 -1.58
N ALA A 124 -3.81 10.31 -1.64
CA ALA A 124 -3.25 11.61 -1.28
C ALA A 124 -2.82 11.66 0.20
N GLN A 125 -3.62 11.09 1.09
CA GLN A 125 -3.31 11.01 2.53
C GLN A 125 -2.08 10.12 2.78
N ARG A 126 -2.00 8.97 2.11
CA ARG A 126 -0.87 8.05 2.22
C ARG A 126 0.43 8.66 1.69
N LEU A 127 0.37 9.33 0.53
CA LEU A 127 1.50 10.09 0.02
C LEU A 127 1.95 11.16 0.99
N ARG A 128 1.01 11.92 1.56
CA ARG A 128 1.32 12.97 2.51
C ARG A 128 2.02 12.41 3.75
N LEU A 129 1.55 11.28 4.27
CA LEU A 129 2.18 10.60 5.40
C LEU A 129 3.62 10.18 5.09
N LEU A 130 3.87 9.55 3.95
CA LEU A 130 5.23 9.14 3.54
C LEU A 130 6.16 10.34 3.32
N GLN A 131 5.64 11.46 2.80
CA GLN A 131 6.39 12.71 2.69
C GLN A 131 6.75 13.29 4.06
N LEU A 132 5.84 13.23 5.02
CA LEU A 132 6.11 13.69 6.39
C LEU A 132 7.15 12.80 7.08
N GLU A 133 7.11 11.47 6.87
CA GLU A 133 8.14 10.55 7.37
C GLU A 133 9.53 10.90 6.80
N LEU A 134 9.60 11.21 5.50
CA LEU A 134 10.84 11.67 4.87
C LEU A 134 11.33 13.00 5.45
N GLN A 135 10.43 13.98 5.60
CA GLN A 135 10.76 15.28 6.20
C GLN A 135 11.26 15.12 7.65
N GLN A 136 10.66 14.23 8.42
CA GLN A 136 11.08 13.94 9.79
C GLN A 136 12.47 13.31 9.82
N ALA A 137 12.75 12.36 8.92
CA ALA A 137 14.08 11.77 8.80
C ALA A 137 15.13 12.82 8.41
N GLN A 138 14.78 13.73 7.49
CA GLN A 138 15.66 14.83 7.06
C GLN A 138 15.89 15.86 8.17
N ALA A 139 14.89 16.16 9.00
CA ALA A 139 15.02 17.08 10.13
C ALA A 139 15.84 16.48 11.30
N GLY A 140 16.10 15.18 11.28
CA GLY A 140 17.04 14.52 12.19
C GLY A 140 18.51 14.67 11.80
N LEU A 141 18.81 15.21 10.61
CA LEU A 141 20.16 15.58 10.14
C LEU A 141 20.57 16.94 10.71
#